data_AF-A0A7G8G185-F1
#
_entry.id   AF-A0A7G8G185-F1
#
_cell.length_a   1.000
_cell.length_b   1.000
_cell.length_c   1.000
_cell.angle_alpha   90.00
_cell.angle_beta   90.00
_cell.angle_gamma   90.00
#
_symmetry.space_group_name_H-M   'P 1'
#
loop_
_entity.id
_entity.type
_entity.pdbx_description
1 polymer ?
#
loop_
_entity_poly.entity_id
_entity_poly.type
_entity_poly.pdbx_seq_one_letter_code
_entity_poly.pdbx_strand_id
1 'polypeptide(L)' 'MELLWKLERNRTFTGQFKTAQEYLEWSFENTDEWFDKHPHKQLRRYIDF' A
#
# COMPACT_ATOMS: atom_id res chain seq x y z
N MET A 1 -6.87 10.08 6.38
CA MET A 1 -6.42 10.12 7.79
C MET A 1 -6.87 8.91 8.60
N GLU A 2 -8.13 8.49 8.53
CA GLU A 2 -8.64 7.36 9.34
C GLU A 2 -7.98 6.00 9.04
N LEU A 3 -7.59 5.76 7.78
CA LEU A 3 -7.01 4.49 7.33
C LEU A 3 -5.58 4.27 7.86
N LEU A 4 -4.76 5.33 7.86
CA LEU A 4 -3.38 5.29 8.35
C LEU A 4 -3.32 5.05 9.87
N TRP A 5 -4.22 5.69 10.61
CA TRP A 5 -4.38 5.46 12.04
C TRP A 5 -4.87 4.04 12.39
N LYS A 6 -5.69 3.42 11.53
CA LYS A 6 -6.09 2.01 11.70
C LYS A 6 -4.92 1.05 11.47
N LEU A 7 -4.03 1.37 10.52
CA LEU A 7 -2.84 0.56 10.24
C LEU A 7 -1.85 0.59 11.41
N GLU A 8 -1.56 1.76 11.98
CA GLU A 8 -0.63 1.90 13.11
C GLU A 8 -1.11 1.21 14.40
N ARG A 9 -2.40 0.89 14.50
CA ARG A 9 -2.97 0.12 15.61
C ARG A 9 -2.94 -1.39 15.40
N ASN A 10 -2.61 -1.85 14.19
CA ASN A 10 -2.54 -3.27 13.88
C ASN A 10 -1.16 -3.82 14.25
N ARG A 11 -1.12 -4.78 15.19
CA ARG A 11 0.14 -5.40 15.65
C ARG A 11 0.96 -6.05 14.53
N THR A 12 0.30 -6.60 13.52
CA THR A 12 0.97 -7.22 12.36
C THR A 12 1.65 -6.15 11.52
N PHE A 13 1.01 -4.98 11.38
CA PHE A 13 1.57 -3.83 10.66
C PHE A 13 2.78 -3.26 11.37
N THR A 14 2.69 -2.99 12.68
CA THR A 14 3.80 -2.45 13.48
C THR A 14 5.00 -3.40 13.61
N GLY A 15 4.81 -4.69 13.30
CA GLY A 15 5.90 -5.67 13.23
C GLY A 15 6.67 -5.66 11.91
N GLN A 16 6.10 -5.05 10.86
CA GLN A 16 6.69 -4.97 9.51
C GLN A 16 7.10 -3.54 9.14
N PHE A 17 6.36 -2.54 9.61
CA PHE A 17 6.58 -1.11 9.32
C PHE A 17 6.47 -0.31 10.61
N LYS A 18 7.37 0.66 10.82
CA LYS A 18 7.39 1.51 12.02
C LYS A 18 6.41 2.67 11.91
N THR A 19 6.09 3.10 10.70
CA THR A 19 5.17 4.23 10.45
C THR A 19 4.24 3.92 9.28
N ALA A 20 3.08 4.58 9.25
CA ALA A 20 2.19 4.51 8.09
C ALA A 20 2.82 5.05 6.80
N GLN A 21 3.77 6.00 6.92
CA GLN A 21 4.50 6.57 5.79
C GLN A 21 5.44 5.54 5.14
N GLU A 22 6.19 4.78 5.95
CA GLU A 22 7.10 3.74 5.48
C GLU A 22 6.37 2.66 4.67
N TYR A 23 5.16 2.29 5.12
CA TYR A 23 4.30 1.38 4.36
C TYR A 23 3.84 1.96 3.02
N LEU A 24 3.50 3.25 2.97
CA LEU A 24 3.08 3.90 1.73
C LEU A 24 4.23 3.92 0.73
N GLU A 25 5.42 4.34 1.16
CA GLU A 25 6.62 4.36 0.32
C GLU A 25 6.93 2.97 -0.24
N TRP A 26 6.96 1.94 0.62
CA TRP A 26 7.13 0.55 0.19
C TRP A 26 6.03 0.08 -0.78
N SER A 27 4.77 0.45 -0.53
CA SER A 27 3.64 0.06 -1.38
C SER A 27 3.71 0.71 -2.76
N PHE A 28 4.15 1.97 -2.84
CA PHE A 28 4.31 2.67 -4.11
C PHE A 28 5.45 2.05 -4.93
N GLU A 29 6.61 1.80 -4.33
CA GLU A 29 7.73 1.14 -5.01
C GLU A 29 7.34 -0.24 -5.55
N ASN A 30 6.63 -1.05 -4.75
CA ASN A 30 6.15 -2.36 -5.20
C ASN A 30 5.08 -2.26 -6.29
N THR A 31 4.25 -1.22 -6.24
CA THR A 31 3.22 -0.98 -7.25
C THR A 31 3.84 -0.60 -8.58
N ASP A 32 4.83 0.29 -8.59
CA ASP A 32 5.56 0.69 -9.78
C ASP A 32 6.31 -0.50 -10.41
N GLU A 33 7.01 -1.29 -9.61
CA GLU A 33 7.65 -2.52 -10.10
C GLU A 33 6.64 -3.52 -10.69
N TRP A 34 5.47 -3.63 -10.08
CA TRP A 34 4.43 -4.53 -10.57
C TRP A 34 3.84 -4.04 -11.90
N PHE A 35 3.69 -2.72 -12.05
CA PHE A 35 3.25 -2.10 -13.31
C PHE A 35 4.27 -2.25 -14.42
N ASP A 36 5.56 -2.07 -14.13
CA ASP A 36 6.64 -2.29 -15.09
C ASP A 36 6.67 -3.74 -15.59
N LYS A 37 6.42 -4.70 -14.69
CA LYS A 37 6.33 -6.13 -15.04
C LYS A 37 5.02 -6.50 -15.74
N HIS A 38 3.97 -5.69 -15.58
CA HIS A 38 2.63 -5.95 -16.12
C HIS A 38 2.00 -4.73 -16.82
N PRO A 39 2.60 -4.20 -17.90
CA PRO A 39 2.19 -2.94 -18.53
C PRO A 39 0.79 -2.99 -19.18
N HIS A 40 0.26 -4.19 -19.42
CA HIS A 40 -1.07 -4.40 -19.99
C HIS A 40 -2.17 -4.56 -18.92
N LYS A 41 -1.81 -4.65 -17.64
CA LYS A 41 -2.77 -4.74 -16.54
C LYS A 41 -3.07 -3.34 -16.02
N GLN A 42 -4.20 -2.79 -16.43
CA GLN A 42 -4.74 -1.62 -15.76
C GLN A 42 -5.15 -2.02 -14.33
N LEU A 43 -4.84 -1.18 -13.33
CA LEU A 43 -5.43 -1.26 -11.99
C LEU A 43 -6.94 -1.13 -12.16
N ARG A 44 -7.61 -2.27 -12.34
CA ARG A 44 -9.05 -2.35 -12.53
C ARG A 44 -9.67 -1.96 -11.20
N ARG A 45 -10.02 -0.67 -11.10
CA ARG A 45 -10.86 0.00 -10.08
C ARG A 45 -11.09 -0.86 -8.82
N TYR A 46 -10.22 -0.73 -7.83
CA TYR A 46 -10.53 -1.06 -6.43
C TYR A 46 -11.32 0.07 -5.73
N ILE A 47 -11.99 0.92 -6.52
CA ILE A 47 -12.88 1.97 -6.03
C ILE A 47 -14.21 1.78 -6.76
N ASP A 48 -14.97 0.77 -6.32
CA ASP A 48 -16.42 0.83 -6.47
C ASP A 48 -16.93 1.67 -5.29
N PHE A 49 -17.56 2.80 -5.63
CA PHE A 49 -18.20 3.75 -4.73
C PHE A 49 -19.55 3.23 -4.24
#